data_AF-A0A6B3HNK5-F1
#
_entry.id   AF-A0A6B3HNK5-F1
#
_cell.length_a   1.000
_cell.length_b   1.000
_cell.length_c   1.000
_cell.angle_alpha   90.00
_cell.angle_beta   90.00
_cell.angle_gamma   90.00
#
_symmetry.space_group_name_H-M   'P 1'
#
loop_
_entity.id
_entity.type
_entity.pdbx_description
1 polymer ?
#
loop_
_entity_poly.entity_id
_entity_poly.type
_entity_poly.pdbx_seq_one_letter_code
_entity_poly.pdbx_strand_id
1 'polypeptide(L)' 'VWMAAYGPKALALTGQKADGFILQLADPFLTEWMVKAVRQAAEDAGRDPDALTICVAAPAYVPADDSPEALA' A
#
# COMPACT_ATOMS: atom_id res chain seq x y z
N VAL A 1 -13.04 -0.57 7.65
CA VAL A 1 -13.08 -1.19 6.30
C VAL A 1 -11.75 -1.01 5.60
N TRP A 2 -11.23 -2.06 4.94
CA TRP A 2 -9.96 -2.04 4.20
C TRP A 2 -10.21 -2.06 2.69
N MET A 3 -9.39 -1.34 1.93
CA MET A 3 -9.42 -1.39 0.47
C MET A 3 -8.02 -1.68 -0.10
N ALA A 4 -7.97 -2.60 -1.05
CA ALA A 4 -6.85 -2.75 -1.96
C ALA A 4 -7.14 -1.90 -3.20
N ALA A 5 -6.16 -1.10 -3.62
CA ALA A 5 -6.37 -0.11 -4.67
C ALA A 5 -5.11 0.08 -5.50
N TYR A 6 -5.31 0.16 -6.82
CA TYR A 6 -4.29 0.51 -7.78
C TYR A 6 -4.82 1.60 -8.71
N GLY A 7 -3.99 2.61 -8.95
CA GLY A 7 -4.28 3.72 -9.83
C GLY A 7 -5.11 4.86 -9.20
N PRO A 8 -5.10 6.05 -9.80
CA PRO A 8 -5.51 7.29 -9.12
C PRO A 8 -6.95 7.29 -8.57
N LYS A 9 -7.91 6.75 -9.32
CA LYS A 9 -9.32 6.76 -8.91
C LYS A 9 -9.59 5.83 -7.71
N ALA A 10 -8.95 4.67 -7.67
CA ALA A 10 -9.11 3.72 -6.58
C ALA A 10 -8.42 4.21 -5.31
N LEU A 11 -7.24 4.83 -5.44
CA LEU A 11 -6.52 5.46 -4.33
C LEU A 11 -7.32 6.64 -3.76
N ALA A 12 -7.93 7.45 -4.62
CA ALA A 12 -8.81 8.53 -4.18
C ALA A 12 -10.02 8.01 -3.38
N LEU A 13 -10.70 6.99 -3.90
CA LEU A 13 -11.82 6.36 -3.20
C LEU A 13 -11.38 5.76 -1.84
N THR A 14 -10.20 5.15 -1.80
CA THR A 14 -9.62 4.60 -0.57
C THR A 14 -9.41 5.69 0.47
N GLY A 15 -8.79 6.82 0.10
CA GLY A 15 -8.60 7.95 1.01
C GLY A 15 -9.93 8.55 1.49
N GLN A 16 -10.97 8.55 0.65
CA GLN A 16 -12.29 9.08 0.99
C GLN A 16 -13.12 8.18 1.90
N LYS A 17 -12.97 6.85 1.81
CA LYS A 17 -13.95 5.90 2.37
C LYS A 17 -13.36 4.78 3.23
N ALA A 18 -12.06 4.49 3.14
CA ALA A 18 -11.44 3.39 3.86
C ALA A 18 -10.83 3.82 5.19
N ASP A 19 -10.75 2.89 6.14
CA ASP A 19 -9.98 3.04 7.39
C ASP A 19 -8.56 2.50 7.22
N GLY A 20 -8.33 1.70 6.18
CA GLY A 20 -6.99 1.23 5.84
C GLY A 20 -6.80 0.92 4.35
N PHE A 21 -5.56 1.08 3.92
CA PHE A 21 -5.08 0.81 2.56
C PHE A 21 -4.14 -0.40 2.58
N ILE A 22 -4.42 -1.39 1.73
CA ILE A 22 -3.54 -2.55 1.52
C ILE A 22 -2.91 -2.46 0.13
N LEU A 23 -1.58 -2.40 0.09
CA LEU A 23 -0.78 -2.45 -1.12
C LEU A 23 -0.15 -3.85 -1.24
N GLN A 24 -0.41 -4.56 -2.33
CA GLN A 24 0.09 -5.93 -2.58
C GLN A 24 1.35 -5.93 -3.46
N LEU A 25 2.22 -4.95 -3.24
CA LEU A 25 3.58 -4.82 -3.75
C LEU A 25 4.37 -3.94 -2.79
N ALA A 26 5.69 -4.04 -2.77
CA ALA A 26 6.52 -3.27 -1.84
C ALA A 26 7.69 -2.55 -2.54
N ASP A 27 7.49 -2.14 -3.80
CA ASP A 27 8.41 -1.22 -4.43
C ASP A 27 8.42 0.11 -3.66
N PRO A 28 9.57 0.62 -3.18
CA PRO A 28 9.61 1.82 -2.34
C PRO A 28 9.04 3.06 -3.00
N PHE A 29 9.30 3.25 -4.31
CA PHE A 29 8.82 4.41 -5.06
C PHE A 29 7.29 4.38 -5.20
N LEU A 30 6.73 3.23 -5.59
CA LEU A 30 5.28 3.07 -5.69
C LEU A 30 4.61 3.17 -4.32
N THR A 31 5.22 2.61 -3.27
CA THR A 31 4.70 2.68 -1.90
C THR A 31 4.57 4.13 -1.45
N GLU A 32 5.64 4.91 -1.60
CA GLU A 32 5.64 6.33 -1.24
C GLU A 32 4.56 7.10 -2.00
N TRP A 33 4.52 6.95 -3.34
CA TRP A 33 3.56 7.66 -4.18
C TRP A 33 2.11 7.31 -3.87
N MET A 34 1.79 6.01 -3.73
CA MET A 34 0.42 5.56 -3.46
C MET A 34 -0.06 5.96 -2.06
N VAL A 35 0.78 5.82 -1.04
CA VAL A 35 0.44 6.24 0.33
C VAL A 35 0.18 7.75 0.37
N LYS A 36 1.02 8.55 -0.30
CA LYS A 36 0.78 9.99 -0.42
C LYS A 36 -0.54 10.31 -1.11
N ALA A 37 -0.87 9.62 -2.20
CA ALA A 37 -2.13 9.83 -2.92
C ALA A 37 -3.37 9.50 -2.07
N VAL A 38 -3.33 8.42 -1.29
CA VAL A 38 -4.43 8.03 -0.40
C VAL A 38 -4.59 9.03 0.76
N ARG A 39 -3.48 9.47 1.37
CA ARG A 39 -3.51 10.47 2.44
C ARG A 39 -4.01 11.82 1.95
N GLN A 40 -3.54 12.29 0.79
CA GLN A 40 -4.05 13.53 0.18
C GLN A 40 -5.56 13.43 -0.09
N ALA A 41 -6.04 12.30 -0.60
CA ALA A 41 -7.47 12.12 -0.85
C ALA A 41 -8.31 12.06 0.44
N ALA A 42 -7.73 11.65 1.57
CA ALA A 42 -8.37 11.74 2.88
C ALA A 42 -8.46 13.19 3.35
N GLU A 43 -7.35 13.95 3.26
CA GLU A 43 -7.31 15.39 3.56
C GLU A 43 -8.33 16.18 2.72
N ASP A 44 -8.33 15.97 1.40
CA ASP A 44 -9.24 16.62 0.46
C ASP A 44 -10.72 16.30 0.77
N ALA A 45 -10.98 15.16 1.40
CA ALA A 45 -12.30 14.72 1.84
C ALA A 45 -12.66 15.21 3.27
N GLY A 46 -11.80 16.00 3.90
CA GLY A 46 -11.99 16.50 5.26
C GLY A 46 -11.79 15.44 6.35
N ARG A 47 -11.04 14.38 6.07
CA ARG A 47 -10.69 13.32 7.03
C ARG A 47 -9.26 13.53 7.54
N ASP A 48 -8.98 13.01 8.72
CA ASP A 48 -7.62 12.93 9.23
C ASP A 48 -6.81 11.90 8.42
N PRO A 49 -5.75 12.31 7.69
CA PRO A 49 -4.90 11.39 6.94
C PRO A 49 -4.19 10.38 7.83
N ASP A 50 -3.90 10.72 9.09
CA ASP A 50 -3.20 9.85 10.04
C ASP A 50 -4.10 8.77 10.66
N ALA A 51 -5.42 8.89 10.49
CA ALA A 51 -6.36 7.84 10.84
C ALA A 51 -6.33 6.63 9.88
N LEU A 52 -5.68 6.76 8.71
CA LEU A 52 -5.52 5.66 7.75
C LEU A 52 -4.45 4.67 8.20
N THR A 53 -4.83 3.40 8.37
CA THR A 53 -3.86 2.32 8.60
C THR A 53 -3.28 1.86 7.25
N ILE A 54 -1.96 1.80 7.15
CA ILE A 54 -1.27 1.38 5.92
C ILE A 54 -0.68 -0.02 6.11
N CYS A 55 -0.99 -0.93 5.18
CA CYS A 55 -0.39 -2.26 5.09
C CYS A 55 0.27 -2.43 3.72
N VAL A 56 1.57 -2.77 3.71
CA VAL A 56 2.35 -3.00 2.50
C VAL A 56 2.85 -4.44 2.54
N ALA A 57 2.41 -5.26 1.58
CA ALA A 57 2.76 -6.67 1.49
C ALA A 57 3.79 -6.91 0.38
N ALA A 58 4.98 -7.34 0.78
CA ALA A 58 6.04 -7.77 -0.11
C ALA A 58 6.00 -9.30 -0.27
N PRO A 59 5.77 -9.85 -1.46
CA PRO A 59 6.01 -11.27 -1.68
C PRO A 59 7.52 -11.55 -1.56
N ALA A 60 7.88 -12.56 -0.77
CA ALA A 60 9.26 -12.98 -0.59
C ALA A 60 9.35 -14.51 -0.68
N TYR A 61 10.39 -14.98 -1.36
CA TYR A 61 10.86 -16.35 -1.26
C TYR A 61 12.12 -16.34 -0.39
N VAL A 62 12.10 -17.07 0.72
CA VAL A 62 13.21 -17.14 1.68
C VAL A 62 13.78 -18.56 1.64
N PRO A 63 14.89 -18.79 0.91
CA PRO A 63 15.56 -20.09 0.90
C PRO A 63 16.23 -20.41 2.24
N ALA A 64 16.64 -21.67 2.41
CA ALA A 64 17.34 -22.11 3.62
C ALA A 64 18.73 -21.46 3.78
N ASP A 65 19.38 -21.14 2.66
CA ASP A 65 20.68 -20.48 2.57
C ASP A 65 20.78 -19.65 1.28
N ASP A 66 21.93 -19.01 1.05
CA ASP A 66 22.21 -18.15 -0.12
C ASP A 66 22.84 -18.91 -1.31
N SER A 67 22.82 -20.25 -1.29
CA SER A 67 23.37 -21.05 -2.38
C SER A 67 22.51 -20.94 -3.65
N PRO A 68 23.11 -20.97 -4.86
CA PRO A 68 22.36 -20.99 -6.11
C PRO A 68 21.37 -22.16 -6.21
N GLU A 69 21.71 -23.30 -5.60
CA GLU A 69 20.87 -24.50 -5.56
C GLU A 69 19.58 -24.28 -4.76
N ALA A 70 19.61 -23.42 -3.74
CA ALA A 70 18.44 -23.11 -2.93
C ALA A 70 17.44 -22.16 -3.62
N LEU A 71 17.84 -21.53 -4.73
CA LEU A 71 17.02 -20.64 -5.56
C LEU A 71 16.31 -21.34 -6.74
N ALA A 72 16.56 -22.64 -6.93
CA ALA A 72 16.03 -23.44 -8.03
C ALA A 72 14.62 -23.97 -7.80
#